data_AF-A0A3B9EN24-F1
#
_entry.id   AF-A0A3B9EN24-F1
#
_cell.length_a   1.000
_cell.length_b   1.000
_cell.length_c   1.000
_cell.angle_alpha   90.00
_cell.angle_beta   90.00
_cell.angle_gamma   90.00
#
_symmetry.space_group_name_H-M   'P 1'
#
loop_
_entity.id
_entity.type
_entity.pdbx_description
1 polymer ?
#
loop_
_entity_poly.entity_id
_entity_poly.type
_entity_poly.pdbx_seq_one_letter_code
_entity_poly.pdbx_strand_id
1 'polypeptide(L)' 'ERMARMFEPGAKVYGVSVNTSSMDAAEATAYLAQLSGRLGLPAVDAVRTGVGPIVDALLGG' A
#
# COMPACT_ATOMS: atom_id res chain seq x y z
N GLU A 1 0.68 -1.50 -12.06
CA GLU A 1 -0.33 -0.72 -12.81
C GLU A 1 -0.67 -1.25 -14.22
N ARG A 2 0.28 -1.82 -14.99
CA ARG A 2 0.05 -2.23 -16.40
C ARG A 2 -1.16 -3.15 -16.64
N MET A 3 -1.39 -4.12 -15.75
CA MET A 3 -2.54 -5.04 -15.87
C MET A 3 -3.87 -4.33 -15.61
N ALA A 4 -3.92 -3.37 -14.68
CA ALA A 4 -5.15 -2.60 -14.41
C ALA A 4 -5.52 -1.72 -15.62
N ARG A 5 -4.52 -1.12 -16.28
CA ARG A 5 -4.71 -0.30 -17.47
C ARG A 5 -5.20 -1.07 -18.71
N MET A 6 -5.14 -2.40 -18.70
CA MET A 6 -5.75 -3.23 -19.74
C MET A 6 -7.28 -3.18 -19.69
N PHE A 7 -7.85 -3.03 -18.49
CA PHE A 7 -9.31 -2.98 -18.28
C PHE A 7 -9.83 -1.55 -18.22
N GLU A 8 -9.03 -0.61 -17.69
CA GLU A 8 -9.40 0.80 -17.57
C GLU A 8 -8.17 1.69 -17.81
N PRO A 9 -8.06 2.40 -18.95
CA PRO A 9 -6.87 3.20 -19.29
C PRO A 9 -6.50 4.25 -18.23
N GLY A 10 -7.51 4.78 -17.53
CA GLY A 10 -7.37 5.75 -16.44
C GLY A 10 -6.95 5.15 -15.10
N ALA A 11 -6.80 3.82 -14.98
CA ALA A 11 -6.48 3.17 -13.72
C ALA A 11 -5.14 3.64 -13.14
N LYS A 12 -5.14 3.95 -11.83
CA LYS A 12 -3.99 4.36 -11.04
C LYS A 12 -3.86 3.48 -9.80
N VAL A 13 -2.62 3.28 -9.35
CA VAL A 13 -2.34 2.55 -8.11
C VAL A 13 -2.01 3.58 -7.04
N TYR A 14 -2.81 3.62 -5.97
CA TYR A 14 -2.65 4.57 -4.87
C TYR A 14 -1.93 4.00 -3.65
N GLY A 15 -1.67 2.68 -3.64
CA GLY A 15 -0.96 2.03 -2.56
C GLY A 15 -1.06 0.51 -2.63
N VAL A 16 -0.43 -0.15 -1.67
CA VAL A 16 -0.46 -1.61 -1.53
C VAL A 16 -0.87 -1.98 -0.10
N SER A 17 -1.80 -2.93 0.00
CA SER A 17 -2.11 -3.57 1.27
C SER A 17 -1.39 -4.92 1.32
N VAL A 18 -0.57 -5.14 2.34
CA VAL A 18 0.12 -6.40 2.58
C VAL A 18 -0.42 -7.04 3.84
N ASN A 19 -0.77 -8.31 3.77
CA ASN A 19 -1.12 -9.08 4.95
C ASN A 19 0.16 -9.44 5.72
N THR A 20 0.33 -8.91 6.92
CA THR A 20 1.48 -9.15 7.81
C THR A 20 1.11 -10.04 9.00
N SER A 21 0.05 -10.84 8.92
CA SER A 21 -0.43 -11.66 10.05
C SER A 21 0.60 -12.69 10.54
N SER A 22 1.50 -13.13 9.66
CA SER A 22 2.56 -14.09 9.98
C SER A 22 3.87 -13.43 10.43
N MET A 23 3.91 -12.09 10.53
CA MET A 23 5.08 -11.32 10.96
C MET A 23 4.88 -10.80 12.38
N ASP A 24 5.99 -10.66 13.10
CA ASP A 24 5.96 -9.88 14.34
C ASP A 24 5.68 -8.40 14.05
N ALA A 25 5.28 -7.64 15.07
CA ALA A 25 4.86 -6.26 14.88
C ALA A 25 6.01 -5.35 14.39
N ALA A 26 7.24 -5.57 14.85
CA ALA A 26 8.38 -4.73 14.49
C ALA A 26 8.86 -5.04 13.07
N GLU A 27 8.91 -6.33 12.71
CA GLU A 27 9.22 -6.81 11.36
C GLU A 27 8.17 -6.30 10.36
N ALA A 28 6.88 -6.40 10.69
CA ALA A 28 5.80 -5.90 9.85
C ALA A 28 5.95 -4.39 9.58
N THR A 29 6.19 -3.58 10.61
CA THR A 29 6.39 -2.13 10.45
C THR A 29 7.62 -1.81 9.62
N ALA A 30 8.76 -2.46 9.88
CA ALA A 30 9.99 -2.24 9.12
C ALA A 30 9.82 -2.63 7.65
N TYR A 31 9.16 -3.76 7.39
CA TYR A 31 8.87 -4.25 6.05
C TYR A 31 7.96 -3.29 5.28
N LEU A 32 6.86 -2.84 5.89
CA LEU A 32 5.93 -1.89 5.25
C LEU A 32 6.62 -0.55 4.95
N ALA A 33 7.44 -0.03 5.87
CA ALA A 33 8.21 1.20 5.64
C ALA A 33 9.21 1.05 4.48
N GLN A 34 9.97 -0.05 4.46
CA GLN A 34 10.89 -0.35 3.36
C GLN A 34 10.15 -0.50 2.02
N LEU A 35 9.02 -1.23 2.02
CA LEU A 35 8.21 -1.45 0.84
C LEU A 35 7.64 -0.14 0.30
N SER A 36 7.15 0.71 1.19
CA SER A 36 6.63 2.03 0.83
C SER A 36 7.70 2.90 0.18
N GLY A 37 8.90 2.95 0.77
CA GLY A 37 10.03 3.67 0.19
C GLY A 37 10.47 3.11 -1.18
N ARG A 38 10.48 1.78 -1.34
CA ARG A 38 10.83 1.13 -2.61
C ARG A 38 9.80 1.41 -3.73
N LEU A 39 8.52 1.46 -3.38
CA LEU A 39 7.45 1.66 -4.35
C LEU A 39 7.14 3.14 -4.61
N GLY A 40 7.57 4.04 -3.72
CA GLY A 40 7.16 5.45 -3.74
C GLY A 40 5.65 5.62 -3.51
N LEU A 41 5.00 4.61 -2.91
CA LEU A 41 3.57 4.55 -2.67
C LEU A 41 3.33 4.07 -1.24
N PRO A 42 2.21 4.44 -0.60
CA PRO A 42 1.84 3.91 0.71
C PRO A 42 1.76 2.38 0.69
N ALA A 43 2.44 1.74 1.65
CA ALA A 43 2.30 0.32 1.94
C ALA A 43 1.76 0.16 3.35
N VAL A 44 0.62 -0.53 3.50
CA VAL A 44 -0.08 -0.69 4.78
C VAL A 44 -0.47 -2.15 5.01
N ASP A 45 -0.78 -2.49 6.25
CA ASP A 45 -1.60 -3.66 6.55
C ASP A 45 -2.99 -3.16 6.95
N ALA A 46 -3.98 -3.38 6.07
CA ALA A 46 -5.33 -2.87 6.28
C ALA A 46 -5.98 -3.38 7.59
N VAL A 47 -5.59 -4.57 8.05
CA VAL A 47 -6.13 -5.18 9.27
C VAL A 47 -5.40 -4.66 10.51
N ARG A 48 -4.07 -4.51 10.44
CA ARG A 48 -3.24 -4.11 11.60
C ARG A 48 -3.20 -2.60 11.82
N THR A 49 -3.04 -1.82 10.75
CA THR A 49 -2.78 -0.37 10.80
C THR A 49 -3.86 0.46 10.12
N GLY A 50 -4.84 -0.19 9.48
CA GLY A 50 -5.86 0.48 8.67
C GLY A 50 -5.33 0.96 7.32
N VAL A 51 -6.17 1.72 6.61
CA VAL A 51 -5.95 2.11 5.21
C VAL A 51 -5.79 3.62 4.99
N GLY A 52 -5.74 4.41 6.07
CA GLY A 52 -5.68 5.89 6.02
C GLY A 52 -4.70 6.43 4.99
N PRO A 53 -3.42 6.02 4.99
CA PRO A 53 -2.43 6.51 4.02
C PRO A 53 -2.79 6.29 2.55
N ILE A 54 -3.51 5.21 2.21
CA ILE A 54 -3.97 4.95 0.84
C ILE A 54 -5.13 5.89 0.48
N VAL A 55 -6.01 6.16 1.44
CA VAL A 55 -7.14 7.09 1.25
C VAL A 55 -6.61 8.52 1.05
N ASP A 56 -5.63 8.94 1.84
CA ASP A 56 -5.00 10.26 1.69
C ASP A 56 -4.37 10.42 0.30
N ALA A 57 -3.64 9.40 -0.18
CA ALA A 57 -3.07 9.38 -1.52
C ALA A 57 -4.14 9.42 -2.63
N LEU A 58 -5.29 8.79 -2.42
CA LEU A 58 -6.42 8.83 -3.36
C LEU A 58 -7.07 10.23 -3.43
N LEU A 59 -7.18 10.91 -2.28
CA LEU A 59 -7.82 12.22 -2.17
C LEU A 59 -6.91 13.39 -2.57
N GLY A 60 -5.61 13.14 -2.77
CA GLY A 60 -4.66 14.11 -3.32
C GLY A 60 -3.58 14.61 -2.35
N GLY A 61 -3.57 14.14 -1.10
CA GLY A 61 -2.69 14.63 -0.03
C GLY A 61 -3.11 15.98 0.53
#